data_AF-A0A847MS22-F1
#
_entry.id   AF-A0A847MS22-F1
#
_cell.length_a   1.000
_cell.length_b   1.000
_cell.length_c   1.000
_cell.angle_alpha   90.00
_cell.angle_beta   90.00
_cell.angle_gamma   90.00
#
_symmetry.space_group_name_H-M   'P 1'
#
loop_
_entity.id
_entity.type
_entity.pdbx_description
1 polymer ?
#
loop_
_entity_poly.entity_id
_entity_poly.type
_entity_poly.pdbx_seq_one_letter_code
_entity_poly.pdbx_strand_id
1 'polypeptide(L)'
;DLEPLLERPISLHVNGCPNSCARIQVADIGLKGQIVTTDEGEQVPGFQVHLGGGLAAGGFGAQSTEAGLGRTVRGLKVTADELAPYVERVVRRFAASRNDGESFAAWSHRATDEALS
;
A
#
# COMPACT_ATOMS: atom_id res chain seq x y z
N ASP A 1 -11.73 -13.32 -2.17
CA ASP A 1 -12.73 -12.83 -3.15
C ASP A 1 -12.28 -11.57 -3.90
N LEU A 2 -11.16 -10.94 -3.51
CA LEU A 2 -10.63 -9.75 -4.20
C LEU A 2 -9.96 -10.05 -5.54
N GLU A 3 -9.31 -11.21 -5.69
CA GLU A 3 -8.52 -11.55 -6.88
C GLU A 3 -9.28 -11.41 -8.21
N PRO A 4 -10.55 -11.86 -8.36
CA PRO A 4 -11.32 -11.66 -9.59
C PRO A 4 -11.64 -10.20 -9.90
N LEU A 5 -11.52 -9.29 -8.93
CA LEU A 5 -11.73 -7.85 -9.13
C LEU A 5 -10.50 -7.16 -9.71
N LEU A 6 -9.34 -7.83 -9.75
CA LEU A 6 -8.06 -7.24 -10.13
C LEU A 6 -7.62 -7.72 -11.52
N GLU A 7 -7.40 -6.77 -12.43
CA GLU A 7 -6.84 -7.06 -13.76
C GLU A 7 -5.34 -7.39 -13.72
N ARG A 8 -4.67 -7.02 -12.62
CA ARG A 8 -3.23 -7.16 -12.42
C ARG A 8 -2.93 -7.50 -10.96
N PRO A 9 -1.86 -8.26 -10.68
CA PRO A 9 -1.40 -8.48 -9.31
C PRO A 9 -1.05 -7.16 -8.62
N ILE A 10 -1.27 -7.10 -7.31
CA ILE A 10 -0.82 -6.01 -6.43
C ILE A 10 0.32 -6.55 -5.57
N SER A 11 1.48 -5.88 -5.63
CA SER A 11 2.63 -6.22 -4.79
C SER A 11 2.44 -5.70 -3.36
N LEU A 12 2.50 -6.61 -2.38
CA LEU A 12 2.41 -6.29 -0.95
C LEU A 12 3.72 -6.68 -0.26
N HIS A 13 4.46 -5.68 0.22
CA HIS A 13 5.72 -5.92 0.93
C HIS A 13 5.57 -5.54 2.41
N VAL A 14 6.05 -6.41 3.30
CA VAL A 14 5.97 -6.22 4.75
C VAL A 14 7.37 -6.19 5.34
N ASN A 15 7.70 -5.12 6.07
CA ASN A 15 8.94 -5.02 6.82
C ASN A 15 8.65 -4.77 8.30
N GLY A 16 9.28 -5.52 9.19
CA GLY A 16 9.13 -5.34 10.63
C GLY A 16 9.83 -4.10 11.19
N CYS A 17 10.73 -3.48 10.42
CA CYS A 17 11.52 -2.32 10.84
C CYS A 17 11.80 -1.37 9.65
N PRO A 18 12.34 -0.16 9.87
CA PRO A 18 12.50 0.83 8.81
C PRO A 18 13.60 0.50 7.78
N ASN A 19 14.40 -0.54 7.99
CA ASN A 19 15.54 -0.89 7.12
C ASN A 19 15.14 -1.41 5.73
N SER A 20 13.85 -1.65 5.50
CA SER A 20 13.30 -1.98 4.18
C SER A 20 13.89 -3.23 3.49
N CYS A 21 14.20 -4.30 4.23
CA CYS A 21 14.74 -5.54 3.65
C CYS A 21 13.83 -6.14 2.56
N ALA A 22 12.50 -6.07 2.75
CA ALA A 22 11.49 -6.45 1.78
C ALA A 22 11.14 -5.34 0.77
N ARG A 23 11.91 -4.24 0.70
CA ARG A 23 11.79 -3.19 -0.33
C ARG A 23 10.40 -2.54 -0.38
N ILE A 24 9.93 -1.99 0.74
CA ILE A 24 8.57 -1.45 0.86
C ILE A 24 8.29 -0.22 0.01
N GLN A 25 9.30 0.60 -0.29
CA GLN A 25 9.08 1.83 -1.06
C GLN A 25 8.79 1.56 -2.55
N VAL A 26 9.00 0.34 -3.05
CA VAL A 26 8.79 -0.01 -4.47
C VAL A 26 7.65 -1.01 -4.66
N ALA A 27 6.82 -1.21 -3.63
CA ALA A 27 5.61 -2.01 -3.71
C ALA A 27 4.40 -1.14 -4.02
N ASP A 28 3.36 -1.74 -4.60
CA ASP A 28 2.04 -1.13 -4.66
C ASP A 28 1.56 -0.80 -3.24
N ILE A 29 1.73 -1.73 -2.29
CA ILE A 29 1.47 -1.55 -0.87
C ILE A 29 2.72 -1.95 -0.06
N GLY A 30 3.37 -0.97 0.55
CA GLY A 30 4.53 -1.15 1.41
C GLY A 30 4.23 -0.86 2.88
N LEU A 31 4.57 -1.79 3.76
CA LEU A 31 4.31 -1.68 5.20
C LEU A 31 5.60 -1.56 6.00
N LYS A 32 5.81 -0.39 6.61
CA LYS A 32 6.98 -0.09 7.46
C LYS A 32 6.66 -0.27 8.94
N GLY A 33 7.12 -1.38 9.51
CA GLY A 33 6.95 -1.70 10.93
C GLY A 33 7.55 -0.63 11.84
N GLN A 34 6.79 -0.25 12.87
CA GLN A 34 7.17 0.68 13.92
C GLN A 34 6.23 0.55 15.13
N ILE A 35 6.52 1.29 16.19
CA ILE A 35 5.56 1.52 17.28
C ILE A 35 4.59 2.63 16.85
N VAL A 36 3.29 2.37 16.99
CA VAL A 36 2.20 3.33 16.76
C VAL A 36 1.50 3.62 18.08
N THR A 37 0.95 4.82 18.22
CA THR A 37 0.16 5.22 19.38
C THR A 37 -1.31 5.15 19.01
N THR A 38 -2.11 4.39 19.77
CA THR A 38 -3.57 4.31 19.56
C THR A 38 -4.27 5.56 20.06
N ASP A 39 -5.57 5.68 19.80
CA ASP A 39 -6.38 6.81 20.27
C ASP A 39 -6.48 6.85 21.81
N GLU A 40 -6.34 5.70 22.46
CA GLU A 40 -6.26 5.56 23.92
C GLU A 40 -4.87 5.95 24.48
N GLY A 41 -3.90 6.24 23.62
CA GLY A 41 -2.53 6.60 24.01
C GLY A 41 -1.57 5.42 24.16
N GLU A 42 -2.01 4.19 23.86
CA GLU A 42 -1.19 2.98 24.03
C GLU A 42 -0.19 2.82 22.90
N GLN A 43 1.03 2.37 23.23
CA GLN A 43 2.09 2.10 22.26
C GLN A 43 2.07 0.64 21.84
N VAL A 44 1.69 0.38 20.59
CA VAL A 44 1.53 -0.99 20.05
C VAL A 44 2.31 -1.18 18.75
N PRO A 45 2.63 -2.43 18.36
CA PRO A 45 3.16 -2.71 17.03
C PRO A 45 2.19 -2.28 15.93
N GLY A 46 2.72 -1.63 14.90
CA GLY A 46 1.96 -1.22 13.73
C GLY A 46 2.83 -0.87 12.54
N PHE A 47 2.23 -0.28 11.52
CA PHE A 47 2.87 -0.02 10.24
C PHE A 47 2.54 1.40 9.75
N GLN A 48 3.55 2.09 9.21
CA GLN A 48 3.33 3.22 8.32
C GLN A 48 3.16 2.68 6.90
N VAL A 49 2.09 3.11 6.25
CA VAL A 49 1.76 2.67 4.90
C VAL A 49 2.48 3.53 3.85
N HIS A 50 3.02 2.87 2.83
CA HIS A 50 3.59 3.45 1.61
C HIS A 50 2.78 2.91 0.44
N LEU A 51 2.30 3.77 -0.46
CA LEU A 51 1.36 3.40 -1.52
C LEU A 51 1.86 3.83 -2.89
N GLY A 52 1.74 2.94 -3.86
CA GLY A 52 2.00 3.20 -5.26
C GLY A 52 3.47 3.34 -5.64
N GLY A 53 4.33 2.51 -5.05
CA GLY A 53 5.69 2.31 -5.54
C GLY A 53 5.74 1.30 -6.69
N GLY A 54 6.84 1.30 -7.43
CA GLY A 54 7.08 0.36 -8.51
C GLY A 54 8.48 0.50 -9.09
N LEU A 55 9.02 -0.60 -9.63
CA LEU A 55 10.25 -0.57 -10.41
C LEU A 55 9.91 -0.46 -11.90
N ALA A 56 10.56 0.44 -12.62
CA ALA A 56 10.53 0.41 -14.08
C ALA A 56 11.29 -0.83 -14.54
N ALA A 57 10.66 -1.60 -15.44
CA ALA A 57 11.10 -2.90 -15.92
C ALA A 57 10.98 -4.05 -14.90
N GLY A 58 9.92 -4.83 -15.05
CA GLY A 58 9.88 -6.28 -14.82
C GLY A 58 10.34 -6.80 -13.45
N GLY A 59 9.44 -6.76 -12.47
CA GLY A 59 9.45 -7.64 -11.30
C GLY A 59 8.03 -8.08 -10.97
N PHE A 60 7.79 -9.40 -10.84
CA PHE A 60 6.47 -10.06 -10.70
C PHE A 60 5.42 -9.71 -11.77
N GLY A 61 5.77 -9.92 -13.05
CA GLY A 61 4.79 -9.97 -14.14
C GLY A 61 4.19 -8.63 -14.59
N ALA A 62 4.46 -7.52 -13.89
CA ALA A 62 3.99 -6.21 -14.28
C ALA A 62 4.99 -5.52 -15.24
N GLN A 63 4.52 -5.22 -16.46
CA GLN A 63 5.13 -4.25 -17.36
C GLN A 63 4.75 -2.83 -16.87
N SER A 64 5.23 -2.43 -15.69
CA SER A 64 5.11 -1.02 -15.29
C SER A 64 6.23 -0.23 -15.98
N THR A 65 5.84 0.76 -16.77
CA THR A 65 6.74 1.80 -17.29
C THR A 65 7.05 2.86 -16.26
N GLU A 66 6.36 2.84 -15.12
CA GLU A 66 6.44 3.85 -14.07
C GLU A 66 7.34 3.35 -12.93
N ALA A 67 8.61 3.78 -12.94
CA ALA A 67 9.44 3.74 -11.75
C ALA A 67 8.97 4.83 -10.80
N GLY A 68 8.69 4.47 -9.55
CA GLY A 68 8.24 5.42 -8.55
C GLY A 68 8.43 4.86 -7.15
N LEU A 69 8.67 5.78 -6.21
CA LEU A 69 8.61 5.44 -4.79
C LEU A 69 7.18 5.61 -4.30
N GLY A 70 6.73 4.70 -3.44
CA GLY A 70 5.44 4.81 -2.78
C GLY A 70 5.37 6.04 -1.90
N ARG A 71 4.23 6.75 -1.96
CA ARG A 71 3.95 7.92 -1.12
C ARG A 71 3.39 7.50 0.24
N THR A 72 3.61 8.33 1.24
CA THR A 72 2.92 8.22 2.53
C THR A 72 1.77 9.21 2.59
N VAL A 73 0.68 8.84 3.26
CA VAL A 73 -0.41 9.75 3.64
C VAL A 73 -0.16 10.21 5.07
N ARG A 74 -0.34 11.52 5.32
CA ARG A 74 -0.08 12.09 6.64
C ARG A 74 -1.02 11.46 7.67
N GLY A 75 -0.44 10.89 8.73
CA GLY A 75 -1.21 10.26 9.81
C GLY A 75 -1.67 8.83 9.51
N LEU A 76 -1.48 8.32 8.30
CA LEU A 76 -1.88 6.96 7.94
C LEU A 76 -0.94 5.92 8.56
N LYS A 77 -1.31 5.45 9.73
CA LYS A 77 -0.68 4.36 10.46
C LYS A 77 -1.75 3.33 10.79
N VAL A 78 -1.40 2.06 10.74
CA VAL A 78 -2.30 0.95 11.07
C VAL A 78 -1.68 0.12 12.18
N THR A 79 -2.47 -0.28 13.17
CA THR A 79 -2.03 -1.28 14.14
C THR A 79 -1.84 -2.63 13.44
N ALA A 80 -1.10 -3.55 14.05
CA ALA A 80 -0.93 -4.88 13.49
C ALA A 80 -2.27 -5.61 13.26
N ASP A 81 -3.23 -5.42 14.17
CA ASP A 81 -4.56 -6.05 14.10
C ASP A 81 -5.45 -5.45 13.01
N GLU A 82 -5.32 -4.14 12.74
CA GLU A 82 -6.07 -3.45 11.69
C GLU A 82 -5.46 -3.60 10.29
N LEU A 83 -4.32 -4.28 10.16
CA LEU A 83 -3.59 -4.35 8.91
C LEU A 83 -4.38 -5.05 7.79
N ALA A 84 -4.94 -6.23 8.07
CA ALA A 84 -5.70 -6.97 7.07
C ALA A 84 -6.99 -6.22 6.65
N PRO A 85 -7.81 -5.69 7.60
CA PRO A 85 -8.93 -4.81 7.27
C PRO A 85 -8.53 -3.61 6.41
N TYR A 86 -7.40 -2.97 6.71
CA TYR A 86 -6.90 -1.84 5.92
C TYR A 86 -6.56 -2.24 4.49
N VAL A 87 -5.77 -3.30 4.30
CA VAL A 87 -5.37 -3.78 2.97
C VAL A 87 -6.60 -4.16 2.14
N GLU A 88 -7.58 -4.83 2.74
CA GLU A 88 -8.83 -5.15 2.05
C GLU A 88 -9.59 -3.88 1.62
N ARG A 89 -9.77 -2.90 2.53
CA ARG A 89 -10.47 -1.65 2.22
C ARG A 89 -9.82 -0.91 1.05
N VAL A 90 -8.51 -0.72 1.08
CA VAL A 90 -7.81 0.05 0.03
C VAL A 90 -7.86 -0.68 -1.31
N VAL A 91 -7.73 -2.01 -1.33
CA VAL A 91 -7.85 -2.81 -2.56
C VAL A 91 -9.26 -2.76 -3.13
N ARG A 92 -10.31 -2.81 -2.29
CA ARG A 92 -11.70 -2.67 -2.74
C ARG A 92 -11.98 -1.27 -3.30
N ARG A 93 -11.47 -0.21 -2.66
CA ARG A 93 -11.61 1.17 -3.15
C ARG A 93 -10.88 1.36 -4.49
N PHE A 94 -9.70 0.79 -4.64
CA PHE A 94 -9.01 0.73 -5.93
C PHE A 94 -9.89 0.05 -6.99
N ALA A 95 -10.39 -1.16 -6.71
CA ALA A 95 -11.21 -1.89 -7.66
C ALA A 95 -12.50 -1.14 -8.07
N ALA A 96 -13.09 -0.38 -7.15
CA ALA A 96 -14.32 0.37 -7.40
C ALA A 96 -14.13 1.71 -8.12
N SER A 97 -12.93 2.30 -8.08
CA SER A 97 -12.70 3.68 -8.54
C SER A 97 -11.53 3.84 -9.51
N ARG A 98 -10.87 2.73 -9.90
CA ARG A 98 -9.85 2.74 -10.94
C ARG A 98 -10.45 3.10 -12.30
N ASN A 99 -9.64 3.73 -13.14
CA ASN A 99 -9.92 3.83 -14.56
C ASN A 99 -9.60 2.50 -15.26
N ASP A 100 -10.11 2.32 -16.48
CA ASP A 100 -9.82 1.13 -17.27
C ASP A 100 -8.32 0.97 -17.52
N GLY A 101 -7.77 -0.22 -17.23
CA GLY A 101 -6.34 -0.53 -17.37
C GLY A 101 -5.40 0.19 -16.38
N GLU A 102 -5.92 0.94 -15.41
CA GLU A 102 -5.13 1.70 -14.44
C GLU A 102 -4.44 0.79 -13.41
N SER A 103 -3.16 1.06 -13.09
CA SER A 103 -2.42 0.36 -12.04
C SER A 103 -2.78 0.86 -10.65
N PHE A 104 -2.55 0.04 -9.62
CA PHE A 104 -2.71 0.47 -8.23
C PHE A 104 -1.81 1.67 -7.90
N ALA A 105 -0.59 1.70 -8.45
CA ALA A 105 0.32 2.82 -8.28
C ALA A 105 -0.24 4.12 -8.85
N ALA A 106 -0.68 4.13 -10.12
CA ALA A 106 -1.25 5.32 -10.75
C ALA A 106 -2.49 5.82 -10.00
N TRP A 107 -3.38 4.90 -9.61
CA TRP A 107 -4.56 5.22 -8.80
C TRP A 107 -4.17 5.84 -7.45
N SER A 108 -3.21 5.27 -6.73
CA SER A 108 -2.78 5.75 -5.41
C SER A 108 -2.18 7.16 -5.44
N HIS A 109 -1.53 7.54 -6.54
CA HIS A 109 -0.97 8.89 -6.70
C HIS A 109 -2.05 9.95 -6.96
N ARG A 110 -3.13 9.61 -7.69
CA ARG A 110 -4.24 10.55 -7.92
C ARG A 110 -5.34 10.50 -6.85
N ALA A 111 -5.43 9.41 -6.10
CA ALA A 111 -6.46 9.23 -5.09
C ALA A 111 -6.31 10.26 -3.96
N THR A 112 -7.45 10.75 -3.48
CA THR A 112 -7.54 11.59 -2.28
C THR A 112 -7.06 10.82 -1.06
N ASP A 113 -6.50 11.52 -0.07
CA ASP A 113 -6.05 10.90 1.19
C ASP A 113 -7.17 10.14 1.92
N GLU A 114 -8.43 10.60 1.80
CA GLU A 114 -9.61 9.90 2.33
C GLU A 114 -9.81 8.52 1.69
N ALA A 115 -9.64 8.41 0.37
CA ALA A 115 -9.73 7.14 -0.35
C ALA A 115 -8.61 6.17 0.03
N LEU A 116 -7.47 6.68 0.51
CA LEU A 116 -6.30 5.89 0.92
C LEU A 116 -6.30 5.50 2.41
N SER A 117 -7.18 6.08 3.22
CA SER A 117 -7.24 5.93 4.69
C SER A 117 -8.30 4.94 5.17
#